data_AF-A0A8B9S6G9-F1
#
_entry.id   AF-A0A8B9S6G9-F1
#
_cell.length_a   1.000
_cell.length_b   1.000
_cell.length_c   1.000
_cell.angle_alpha   90.00
_cell.angle_beta   90.00
_cell.angle_gamma   90.00
#
_symmetry.space_group_name_H-M   'P 1'
#
loop_
_entity.id
_entity.type
_entity.pdbx_description
1 polymer ?
#
loop_
_entity_poly.entity_id
_entity_poly.type
_entity_poly.pdbx_seq_one_letter_code
_entity_poly.pdbx_strand_id
1 'polypeptide(L)'
;MVSERRNGNLLVHLGPKLQAYPEELLRQRRGHDGHPEYLIRWSIISLEERAAGSSGGSCAETKPENILMWMSSEEVCASCPVLLGKRKLDGRWAKEEKAPSPFPADVTLDEASLLEMKADVRSLVQRAVRQMAGTGAPESSILNTIHVLSAYASIGSLTGAFKETGALDLLMKMLCHKEKQIRRSAGKMLRALASHDAGGDHWGDLSARQGGMSQGVWLGI
;
A
#
# COMPACT_ATOMS: atom_id res chain seq x y z
N MET A 1 -9.87 20.36 30.80
CA MET A 1 -10.47 19.02 30.64
C MET A 1 -9.70 18.07 31.56
N VAL A 2 -10.34 17.55 32.61
CA VAL A 2 -9.70 16.68 33.61
C VAL A 2 -9.73 15.26 33.06
N SER A 3 -8.60 14.76 32.56
CA SER A 3 -8.49 13.36 32.14
C SER A 3 -8.33 12.48 33.39
N GLU A 4 -9.37 11.73 33.74
CA GLU A 4 -9.31 10.76 34.81
C GLU A 4 -8.49 9.53 34.35
N ARG A 5 -7.65 8.97 35.22
CA ARG A 5 -6.80 7.81 34.89
C ARG A 5 -7.26 6.61 35.71
N ARG A 6 -7.65 5.52 35.03
CA ARG A 6 -7.99 4.24 35.69
C ARG A 6 -6.97 3.20 35.28
N ASN A 7 -6.30 2.61 36.28
CA ASN A 7 -5.28 1.58 36.08
C ASN A 7 -4.11 2.01 35.15
N GLY A 8 -3.80 3.31 35.13
CA GLY A 8 -2.75 3.89 34.27
C GLY A 8 -3.17 4.24 32.85
N ASN A 9 -4.40 3.88 32.42
CA ASN A 9 -4.94 4.22 31.11
C ASN A 9 -5.84 5.47 31.18
N LEU A 10 -5.87 6.22 30.08
CA LEU A 10 -6.65 7.44 29.88
C LEU A 10 -8.14 7.11 29.73
N LEU A 11 -8.99 7.73 30.54
CA LEU A 11 -10.43 7.76 30.31
C LEU A 11 -10.80 9.01 29.50
N VAL A 12 -11.51 8.79 28.40
CA VAL A 12 -12.00 9.87 27.53
C VAL A 12 -13.51 10.00 27.73
N HIS A 13 -14.00 11.19 28.04
CA HIS A 13 -15.44 11.46 28.11
C HIS A 13 -15.96 11.74 26.69
N LEU A 14 -16.83 10.86 26.18
CA LEU A 14 -17.48 11.01 24.87
C LEU A 14 -18.81 11.79 24.96
N GLY A 15 -19.33 11.98 26.17
CA GLY A 15 -20.55 12.76 26.43
C GLY A 15 -20.86 12.85 27.93
N PRO A 16 -22.00 13.47 28.31
CA PRO A 16 -22.37 13.71 29.71
C PRO A 16 -22.48 12.45 30.57
N LYS A 17 -22.73 11.29 29.93
CA LYS A 17 -22.91 9.98 30.57
C LYS A 17 -22.09 8.86 29.93
N LEU A 18 -21.21 9.14 28.97
CA LEU A 18 -20.49 8.12 28.22
C LEU A 18 -18.97 8.29 28.39
N GLN A 19 -18.32 7.23 28.85
CA GLN A 19 -16.87 7.18 29.01
C GLN A 19 -16.28 6.10 28.12
N ALA A 20 -15.21 6.40 27.41
CA ALA A 20 -14.44 5.42 26.66
C ALA A 20 -13.11 5.17 27.36
N TYR A 21 -12.73 3.89 27.44
CA TYR A 21 -11.41 3.48 27.90
C TYR A 21 -10.78 2.51 26.90
N PRO A 22 -9.45 2.53 26.76
CA PRO A 22 -8.74 1.65 25.84
C PRO A 22 -8.72 0.25 26.46
N GLU A 23 -9.29 -0.70 25.72
CA GLU A 23 -9.47 -2.08 26.16
C GLU A 23 -8.36 -2.97 25.62
N GLU A 24 -8.13 -2.94 24.30
CA GLU A 24 -7.20 -3.85 23.63
C GLU A 24 -6.51 -3.20 22.42
N LEU A 25 -5.21 -3.45 22.27
CA LEU A 25 -4.48 -3.17 21.04
C LEU A 25 -4.68 -4.32 20.05
N LEU A 26 -5.41 -4.06 18.95
CA LEU A 26 -5.76 -5.10 17.97
C LEU A 26 -4.69 -5.30 16.91
N ARG A 27 -4.19 -4.20 16.33
CA ARG A 27 -3.30 -4.25 15.16
C ARG A 27 -2.28 -3.12 15.20
N GLN A 28 -1.16 -3.32 14.51
CA GLN A 28 -0.16 -2.28 14.24
C GLN A 28 0.05 -2.21 12.73
N ARG A 29 0.21 -1.00 12.18
CA ARG A 29 0.57 -0.75 10.78
C ARG A 29 1.69 0.27 10.70
N ARG A 30 2.31 0.39 9.54
CA ARG A 30 3.20 1.50 9.24
C ARG A 30 2.38 2.62 8.63
N GLY A 31 2.32 3.78 9.29
CA GLY A 31 1.66 4.97 8.78
C GLY A 31 2.35 5.52 7.54
N HIS A 32 1.72 6.49 6.89
CA HIS A 32 2.24 7.13 5.68
C HIS A 32 3.62 7.78 5.90
N ASP A 33 3.88 8.23 7.14
CA ASP A 33 5.13 8.87 7.55
C ASP A 33 6.21 7.86 8.00
N GLY A 34 5.97 6.55 7.81
CA GLY A 34 6.90 5.49 8.20
C GLY A 34 6.92 5.15 9.69
N HIS A 35 6.21 5.91 10.52
CA HIS A 35 6.02 5.69 11.95
C HIS A 35 4.98 4.57 12.22
N PRO A 36 5.11 3.83 13.34
CA PRO A 36 4.13 2.80 13.68
C PRO A 36 2.84 3.42 14.21
N GLU A 37 1.72 2.98 13.66
CA GLU A 37 0.37 3.31 14.11
C GLU A 37 -0.31 2.06 14.68
N TYR A 38 -1.17 2.28 15.66
CA TYR A 38 -1.73 1.24 16.51
C TYR A 38 -3.26 1.36 16.53
N LEU A 39 -3.95 0.27 16.18
CA LEU A 39 -5.40 0.19 16.24
C LEU A 39 -5.83 -0.26 17.64
N ILE A 40 -6.40 0.66 18.40
CA ILE A 40 -6.89 0.43 19.74
C ILE A 40 -8.41 0.24 19.69
N ARG A 41 -8.90 -0.82 20.34
CA ARG A 41 -10.31 -1.00 20.69
C ARG A 41 -10.59 -0.25 21.97
N TRP A 42 -11.54 0.67 21.90
CA TRP A 42 -12.06 1.43 23.02
C TRP A 42 -13.45 0.92 23.36
N SER A 43 -13.68 0.55 24.61
CA SER A 43 -15.01 0.17 25.09
C SER A 43 -15.70 1.40 25.66
N ILE A 44 -16.96 1.63 25.24
CA ILE A 44 -17.81 2.69 25.76
C ILE A 44 -18.61 2.13 26.93
N ILE A 45 -18.55 2.79 28.07
CA ILE A 45 -19.37 2.50 29.25
C ILE A 45 -20.32 3.67 29.51
N SER A 46 -21.57 3.32 29.80
CA SER A 46 -22.55 4.26 30.33
C SER A 46 -22.31 4.50 31.83
N LEU A 47 -22.25 5.76 32.27
CA LEU A 47 -22.06 6.12 33.68
C LEU A 47 -23.25 5.65 34.55
N GLU A 48 -24.41 5.45 33.95
CA GLU A 48 -25.65 5.00 34.60
C GLU A 48 -25.63 3.51 35.00
N GLU A 49 -25.00 2.62 34.22
CA GLU A 49 -24.73 1.24 34.66
C GLU A 49 -23.78 1.17 35.87
N ARG A 50 -22.89 2.16 36.02
CA ARG A 50 -21.88 2.18 37.08
C ARG A 50 -22.44 2.56 38.45
N ALA A 51 -23.60 3.24 38.49
CA ALA A 51 -24.28 3.60 39.74
C ALA A 51 -25.15 2.46 40.30
N ALA A 52 -25.51 1.47 39.48
CA ALA A 52 -26.32 0.32 39.88
C ALA A 52 -25.43 -0.85 40.33
N GLY A 53 -24.79 -0.69 41.50
CA GLY A 53 -24.29 -1.86 42.22
C GLY A 53 -25.46 -2.74 42.66
N SER A 54 -25.53 -3.97 42.11
CA SER A 54 -26.37 -5.09 42.56
C SER A 54 -27.85 -4.78 42.83
N SER A 55 -28.74 -5.03 41.87
CA SER A 55 -30.00 -5.75 42.12
C SER A 55 -30.71 -6.10 40.81
N GLY A 56 -30.88 -7.40 40.57
CA GLY A 56 -32.09 -7.96 39.96
C GLY A 56 -32.38 -7.69 38.47
N GLY A 57 -32.06 -8.69 37.64
CA GLY A 57 -32.98 -9.17 36.62
C GLY A 57 -33.04 -8.41 35.28
N SER A 58 -32.16 -8.81 34.35
CA SER A 58 -32.53 -9.21 32.98
C SER A 58 -31.23 -9.37 32.21
N CYS A 59 -30.90 -10.61 31.84
CA CYS A 59 -29.84 -10.93 30.89
C CYS A 59 -30.31 -10.46 29.51
N ALA A 60 -30.17 -9.16 29.24
CA ALA A 60 -30.11 -8.67 27.88
C ALA A 60 -28.63 -8.55 27.54
N GLU A 61 -28.16 -9.34 26.58
CA GLU A 61 -26.82 -9.20 25.98
C GLU A 61 -26.71 -7.83 25.30
N THR A 62 -26.51 -6.76 26.08
CA THR A 62 -26.16 -5.44 25.57
C THR A 62 -24.70 -5.50 25.18
N LYS A 63 -24.49 -5.89 23.93
CA LYS A 63 -23.18 -5.95 23.26
C LYS A 63 -22.41 -4.65 23.58
N PRO A 64 -21.26 -4.71 24.27
CA PRO A 64 -20.53 -3.49 24.62
C PRO A 64 -20.16 -2.74 23.34
N GLU A 65 -20.65 -1.51 23.22
CA GLU A 65 -20.33 -0.65 22.08
C GLU A 65 -18.84 -0.36 22.12
N ASN A 66 -18.15 -0.71 21.03
CA ASN A 66 -16.72 -0.51 20.90
C ASN A 66 -16.41 0.38 19.71
N ILE A 67 -15.43 1.25 19.89
CA ILE A 67 -14.89 2.11 18.85
C ILE A 67 -13.46 1.66 18.58
N LEU A 68 -13.14 1.51 17.30
CA LEU A 68 -11.78 1.22 16.86
C LEU A 68 -11.12 2.52 16.39
N MET A 69 -9.97 2.86 16.97
CA MET A 69 -9.25 4.09 16.62
C MET A 69 -7.78 3.79 16.36
N TRP A 70 -7.27 4.30 15.22
CA TRP A 70 -5.83 4.32 14.95
C TRP A 70 -5.18 5.47 15.69
N MET A 71 -4.06 5.18 16.36
CA MET A 71 -3.31 6.14 17.17
C MET A 71 -1.82 6.02 16.86
N SER A 72 -1.08 7.11 16.98
CA SER A 72 0.38 7.11 16.84
C SER A 72 1.06 6.44 18.04
N SER A 73 2.35 6.11 17.90
CA SER A 73 3.12 5.57 19.02
C SER A 73 3.16 6.51 20.22
N GLU A 74 3.24 7.83 19.99
CA GLU A 74 3.26 8.81 21.07
C GLU A 74 1.90 8.87 21.79
N GLU A 75 0.80 8.84 21.02
CA GLU A 75 -0.55 8.89 21.53
C GLU A 75 -0.91 7.63 22.34
N VAL A 76 -0.48 6.44 21.92
CA VAL A 76 -0.66 5.20 22.68
C VAL A 76 0.19 5.21 23.95
N CYS A 77 1.43 5.72 23.90
CA CYS A 77 2.25 5.87 25.12
C CYS A 77 1.59 6.80 26.14
N ALA A 78 0.94 7.88 25.69
CA ALA A 78 0.23 8.81 26.55
C ALA A 78 -1.11 8.24 27.08
N SER A 79 -1.80 7.45 26.26
CA SER A 79 -3.18 7.01 26.54
C SER A 79 -3.27 5.65 27.21
N CYS A 80 -2.42 4.69 26.85
CA CYS A 80 -2.48 3.33 27.35
C CYS A 80 -1.12 2.61 27.34
N PRO A 81 -0.13 3.09 28.13
CA PRO A 81 1.21 2.53 28.17
C PRO A 81 1.24 1.06 28.59
N VAL A 82 0.24 0.60 29.36
CA VAL A 82 0.14 -0.78 29.85
C VAL A 82 -0.19 -1.78 28.72
N LEU A 83 -0.87 -1.33 27.65
CA LEU A 83 -1.21 -2.18 26.51
C LEU A 83 0.00 -2.44 25.61
N LEU A 84 0.99 -1.54 25.60
CA LEU A 84 2.25 -1.72 24.87
C LEU A 84 3.18 -2.74 25.55
N GLY A 85 3.21 -2.77 26.89
CA GLY A 85 4.12 -3.62 27.66
C GLY A 85 3.71 -5.10 27.79
N LYS A 86 2.44 -5.45 27.54
CA LYS A 86 1.92 -6.81 27.79
C LYS A 86 2.05 -7.79 26.63
N ARG A 87 2.51 -7.37 25.45
CA ARG A 87 2.73 -8.30 24.33
C ARG A 87 4.17 -8.78 24.30
N LYS A 88 4.48 -9.84 25.06
CA LYS A 88 5.39 -10.87 24.51
C LYS A 88 4.71 -11.36 23.24
N LEU A 89 5.31 -11.06 22.11
CA LEU A 89 4.82 -11.41 20.79
C LEU A 89 5.04 -12.92 20.58
N ASP A 90 4.27 -13.73 21.30
CA ASP A 90 4.19 -15.16 21.06
C ASP A 90 3.51 -15.38 19.71
N GLY A 91 4.29 -15.88 18.76
CA GLY A 91 3.81 -16.89 17.81
C GLY A 91 2.78 -16.51 16.75
N ARG A 92 2.50 -15.23 16.48
CA ARG A 92 1.72 -14.89 15.27
C ARG A 92 2.13 -13.57 14.63
N TRP A 93 3.40 -13.51 14.27
CA TRP A 93 3.73 -13.04 12.93
C TRP A 93 3.10 -14.04 11.94
N ALA A 94 1.83 -13.83 11.60
CA ALA A 94 1.50 -13.92 10.18
C ALA A 94 2.20 -12.73 9.54
N LYS A 95 3.50 -12.90 9.36
CA LYS A 95 4.21 -12.50 8.17
C LYS A 95 3.19 -12.59 7.05
N GLU A 96 2.64 -11.45 6.66
CA GLU A 96 2.32 -11.28 5.27
C GLU A 96 3.65 -11.59 4.58
N GLU A 97 3.77 -12.84 4.12
CA GLU A 97 4.82 -13.21 3.18
C GLU A 97 4.67 -12.19 2.03
N LYS A 98 5.50 -11.17 1.88
CA LYS A 98 6.95 -11.24 1.65
C LYS A 98 7.61 -12.43 2.32
N ALA A 99 7.57 -13.56 1.64
CA ALA A 99 8.57 -14.58 1.86
C ALA A 99 9.95 -13.85 1.90
N PRO A 100 10.79 -14.01 2.94
CA PRO A 100 12.20 -14.17 2.72
C PRO A 100 12.24 -15.41 1.83
N SER A 101 12.32 -15.14 0.54
CA SER A 101 12.87 -16.10 -0.36
C SER A 101 14.11 -16.71 0.31
N PRO A 102 14.26 -18.03 0.31
CA PRO A 102 15.58 -18.66 0.41
C PRO A 102 16.50 -18.22 -0.73
N PHE A 103 15.98 -17.48 -1.71
CA PHE A 103 16.75 -16.88 -2.78
C PHE A 103 17.62 -15.74 -2.22
N PRO A 104 18.94 -15.80 -2.48
CA PRO A 104 19.86 -14.74 -2.09
C PRO A 104 19.34 -13.41 -2.64
N ALA A 105 19.75 -12.31 -1.99
CA ALA A 105 19.40 -10.93 -2.30
C ALA A 105 19.95 -10.42 -3.65
N ASP A 106 20.04 -11.30 -4.64
CA ASP A 106 20.43 -11.02 -6.01
C ASP A 106 19.86 -12.11 -6.93
N VAL A 107 18.53 -12.18 -7.03
CA VAL A 107 17.96 -12.62 -8.31
C VAL A 107 18.04 -11.38 -9.17
N THR A 108 19.19 -11.16 -9.79
CA THR A 108 19.28 -10.24 -10.93
C THR A 108 18.16 -10.69 -11.86
N LEU A 109 17.15 -9.83 -12.04
CA LEU A 109 16.20 -10.02 -13.12
C LEU A 109 17.07 -10.06 -14.37
N ASP A 110 17.22 -11.25 -14.95
CA ASP A 110 18.10 -11.40 -16.09
C ASP A 110 17.56 -10.52 -17.21
N GLU A 111 18.46 -9.87 -17.92
CA GLU A 111 18.10 -8.89 -18.95
C GLU A 111 17.18 -9.53 -20.02
N ALA A 112 17.27 -10.85 -20.23
CA ALA A 112 16.41 -11.57 -21.16
C ALA A 112 14.97 -11.71 -20.65
N SER A 113 14.74 -12.06 -19.37
CA SER A 113 13.41 -12.07 -18.75
C SER A 113 12.79 -10.67 -18.72
N LEU A 114 13.58 -9.62 -18.45
CA LEU A 114 13.08 -8.25 -18.52
C LEU A 114 12.62 -7.89 -19.93
N LEU A 115 13.39 -8.28 -20.96
CA LEU A 115 13.02 -8.07 -22.35
C LEU A 115 11.75 -8.85 -22.74
N GLU A 116 11.57 -10.07 -22.24
CA GLU A 116 10.35 -10.84 -22.44
C GLU A 116 9.13 -10.15 -21.81
N MET A 117 9.25 -9.69 -20.56
CA MET A 117 8.18 -8.91 -19.91
C MET A 117 7.88 -7.61 -20.68
N LYS A 118 8.90 -6.92 -21.19
CA LYS A 118 8.70 -5.73 -22.05
C LYS A 118 7.94 -6.10 -23.32
N ALA A 119 8.26 -7.22 -23.97
CA ALA A 119 7.55 -7.71 -25.14
C ALA A 119 6.09 -8.06 -24.83
N ASP A 120 5.84 -8.68 -23.68
CA ASP A 120 4.48 -9.00 -23.24
C ASP A 120 3.66 -7.74 -22.93
N VAL A 121 4.25 -6.73 -22.28
CA VAL A 121 3.62 -5.39 -22.15
C VAL A 121 3.19 -4.87 -23.52
N ARG A 122 4.04 -4.96 -24.55
CA ARG A 122 3.68 -4.52 -25.92
C ARG A 122 2.47 -5.29 -26.45
N SER A 123 2.47 -6.62 -26.31
CA SER A 123 1.38 -7.49 -26.76
C SER A 123 0.06 -7.18 -26.03
N LEU A 124 0.11 -7.04 -24.70
CA LEU A 124 -1.03 -6.75 -23.85
C LEU A 124 -1.61 -5.35 -24.13
N VAL A 125 -0.77 -4.33 -24.32
CA VAL A 125 -1.23 -2.98 -24.70
C VAL A 125 -1.94 -3.02 -26.05
N GLN A 126 -1.33 -3.65 -27.05
CA GLN A 126 -1.98 -3.80 -28.36
C GLN A 126 -3.29 -4.59 -28.29
N ARG A 127 -3.33 -5.63 -27.46
CA ARG A 127 -4.55 -6.41 -27.21
C ARG A 127 -5.63 -5.55 -26.58
N ALA A 128 -5.30 -4.76 -25.55
CA ALA A 128 -6.23 -3.83 -24.92
C ALA A 128 -6.74 -2.78 -25.92
N VAL A 129 -5.88 -2.22 -26.77
CA VAL A 129 -6.30 -1.30 -27.85
C VAL A 129 -7.34 -1.97 -28.76
N ARG A 130 -7.07 -3.21 -29.22
CA ARG A 130 -8.00 -3.95 -30.09
C ARG A 130 -9.33 -4.24 -29.39
N GLN A 131 -9.28 -4.66 -28.12
CA GLN A 131 -10.49 -4.96 -27.36
C GLN A 131 -11.32 -3.69 -27.07
N MET A 132 -10.68 -2.54 -26.91
CA MET A 132 -11.38 -1.26 -26.70
C MET A 132 -11.90 -0.62 -28.00
N ALA A 133 -11.27 -0.90 -29.14
CA ALA A 133 -11.73 -0.42 -30.44
C ALA A 133 -12.88 -1.28 -31.01
N GLY A 134 -12.94 -2.56 -30.64
CA GLY A 134 -13.96 -3.48 -31.11
C GLY A 134 -15.26 -3.40 -30.29
N THR A 135 -16.38 -3.13 -30.94
CA THR A 135 -17.74 -3.07 -30.33
C THR A 135 -18.28 -4.43 -29.82
N GLY A 136 -17.47 -5.49 -29.82
CA GLY A 136 -17.92 -6.87 -29.53
C GLY A 136 -17.09 -7.66 -28.52
N ALA A 137 -16.06 -7.07 -27.90
CA ALA A 137 -15.30 -7.76 -26.86
C ALA A 137 -16.07 -7.75 -25.53
N PRO A 138 -16.18 -8.89 -24.81
CA PRO A 138 -16.76 -8.90 -23.47
C PRO A 138 -15.99 -7.96 -22.53
N GLU A 139 -16.70 -7.14 -21.76
CA GLU A 139 -16.09 -6.19 -20.81
C GLU A 139 -15.15 -6.89 -19.79
N SER A 140 -15.45 -8.14 -19.45
CA SER A 140 -14.60 -9.00 -18.61
C SER A 140 -13.24 -9.33 -19.24
N SER A 141 -13.18 -9.48 -20.57
CA SER A 141 -11.95 -9.73 -21.32
C SER A 141 -11.06 -8.50 -21.34
N ILE A 142 -11.66 -7.31 -21.47
CA ILE A 142 -10.97 -6.03 -21.38
C ILE A 142 -10.41 -5.83 -19.97
N LEU A 143 -11.23 -6.04 -18.94
CA LEU A 143 -10.81 -5.91 -17.54
C LEU A 143 -9.68 -6.88 -17.17
N ASN A 144 -9.74 -8.13 -17.62
CA ASN A 144 -8.67 -9.10 -17.36
C ASN A 144 -7.32 -8.61 -17.90
N THR A 145 -7.29 -8.16 -19.16
CA THR A 145 -6.08 -7.60 -19.78
C THR A 145 -5.59 -6.35 -19.03
N ILE A 146 -6.50 -5.46 -18.60
CA ILE A 146 -6.16 -4.28 -17.80
C ILE A 146 -5.57 -4.64 -16.43
N HIS A 147 -6.08 -5.69 -15.77
CA HIS A 147 -5.57 -6.13 -14.48
C HIS A 147 -4.13 -6.64 -14.58
N VAL A 148 -3.82 -7.43 -15.61
CA VAL A 148 -2.44 -7.88 -15.88
C VAL A 148 -1.53 -6.69 -16.16
N LEU A 149 -1.97 -5.74 -17.01
CA LEU A 149 -1.24 -4.51 -17.26
C LEU A 149 -1.01 -3.67 -15.99
N SER A 150 -1.99 -3.65 -15.08
CA SER A 150 -1.86 -2.93 -13.79
C SER A 150 -0.79 -3.55 -12.89
N ALA A 151 -0.65 -4.88 -12.90
CA ALA A 151 0.41 -5.58 -12.19
C ALA A 151 1.79 -5.20 -12.77
N TYR A 152 1.92 -5.19 -14.10
CA TYR A 152 3.17 -4.79 -14.76
C TYR A 152 3.50 -3.31 -14.59
N ALA A 153 2.51 -2.42 -14.53
CA ALA A 153 2.71 -1.01 -14.24
C ALA A 153 3.23 -0.73 -12.81
N SER A 154 3.12 -1.70 -11.91
CA SER A 154 3.69 -1.64 -10.56
C SER A 154 5.18 -2.03 -10.53
N ILE A 155 5.75 -2.44 -11.67
CA ILE A 155 7.16 -2.78 -11.83
C ILE A 155 7.86 -1.61 -12.51
N GLY A 156 8.66 -0.86 -11.75
CA GLY A 156 9.33 0.35 -12.23
C GLY A 156 10.18 0.15 -13.50
N SER A 157 10.88 -0.99 -13.61
CA SER A 157 11.73 -1.33 -14.76
C SER A 157 10.98 -1.50 -16.09
N LEU A 158 9.65 -1.65 -16.04
CA LEU A 158 8.79 -1.75 -17.22
C LEU A 158 8.21 -0.41 -17.67
N THR A 159 8.37 0.67 -16.88
CA THR A 159 7.80 2.00 -17.16
C THR A 159 8.19 2.52 -18.55
N GLY A 160 9.44 2.29 -18.97
CA GLY A 160 9.92 2.63 -20.32
C GLY A 160 9.13 1.92 -21.43
N ALA A 161 8.83 0.63 -21.26
CA ALA A 161 8.05 -0.13 -22.25
C ALA A 161 6.60 0.35 -22.37
N PHE A 162 5.98 0.81 -21.27
CA PHE A 162 4.65 1.44 -21.32
C PHE A 162 4.67 2.77 -22.11
N LYS A 163 5.75 3.55 -22.01
CA LYS A 163 5.91 4.79 -22.78
C LYS A 163 6.12 4.50 -24.26
N GLU A 164 7.02 3.57 -24.59
CA GLU A 164 7.34 3.18 -25.98
C GLU A 164 6.13 2.61 -26.74
N THR A 165 5.23 1.92 -26.05
CA THR A 165 4.07 1.26 -26.66
C THR A 165 2.87 2.18 -26.85
N GLY A 166 2.95 3.44 -26.40
CA GLY A 166 1.83 4.37 -26.44
C GLY A 166 0.72 4.02 -25.43
N ALA A 167 1.05 3.31 -24.34
CA ALA A 167 0.07 2.91 -23.32
C ALA A 167 -0.62 4.13 -22.66
N LEU A 168 0.01 5.30 -22.67
CA LEU A 168 -0.60 6.53 -22.19
C LEU A 168 -1.83 6.94 -23.02
N ASP A 169 -1.80 6.78 -24.34
CA ASP A 169 -2.95 7.08 -25.20
C ASP A 169 -4.12 6.10 -24.94
N LEU A 170 -3.80 4.82 -24.73
CA LEU A 170 -4.75 3.81 -24.28
C LEU A 170 -5.38 4.22 -22.93
N LEU A 171 -4.57 4.66 -21.96
CA LEU A 171 -5.05 5.08 -20.64
C LEU A 171 -5.94 6.32 -20.72
N MET A 172 -5.60 7.31 -21.55
CA MET A 172 -6.45 8.48 -21.79
C MET A 172 -7.80 8.06 -22.38
N LYS A 173 -7.82 7.11 -23.33
CA LYS A 173 -9.08 6.53 -23.85
C LYS A 173 -9.87 5.78 -22.79
N MET A 174 -9.21 5.02 -21.92
CA MET A 174 -9.85 4.29 -20.81
C MET A 174 -10.49 5.22 -19.79
N LEU A 175 -9.89 6.40 -19.53
CA LEU A 175 -10.46 7.40 -18.63
C LEU A 175 -11.79 7.97 -19.15
N CYS A 176 -11.99 7.98 -20.46
CA CYS A 176 -13.22 8.41 -21.11
C CYS A 176 -14.26 7.28 -21.25
N HIS A 177 -13.97 6.07 -20.74
CA HIS A 177 -14.87 4.92 -20.88
C HIS A 177 -16.13 5.04 -20.01
N LYS A 178 -17.25 4.44 -20.45
CA LYS A 178 -18.53 4.44 -19.72
C LYS A 178 -18.44 3.65 -18.40
N GLU A 179 -17.73 2.54 -18.43
CA GLU A 179 -17.54 1.65 -17.28
C GLU A 179 -16.66 2.27 -16.19
N LYS A 180 -17.16 2.31 -14.95
CA LYS A 180 -16.47 2.92 -13.80
C LYS A 180 -15.21 2.16 -13.42
N GLN A 181 -15.20 0.83 -13.55
CA GLN A 181 -14.04 0.01 -13.20
C GLN A 181 -12.86 0.29 -14.14
N ILE A 182 -13.11 0.40 -15.45
CA ILE A 182 -12.09 0.72 -16.45
C ILE A 182 -11.44 2.07 -16.16
N ARG A 183 -12.25 3.10 -15.84
CA ARG A 183 -11.74 4.42 -15.45
C ARG A 183 -10.89 4.39 -14.18
N ARG A 184 -11.35 3.67 -13.15
CA ARG A 184 -10.61 3.54 -11.88
C ARG A 184 -9.28 2.81 -12.08
N SER A 185 -9.27 1.75 -12.88
CA SER A 185 -8.05 1.01 -13.21
C SER A 185 -7.06 1.86 -14.00
N ALA A 186 -7.53 2.66 -14.98
CA ALA A 186 -6.68 3.60 -15.70
C ALA A 186 -6.01 4.62 -14.76
N GLY A 187 -6.78 5.20 -13.83
CA GLY A 187 -6.25 6.15 -12.84
C GLY A 187 -5.23 5.53 -11.88
N LYS A 188 -5.42 4.26 -11.47
CA LYS A 188 -4.43 3.52 -10.66
C LYS A 188 -3.14 3.28 -11.44
N MET A 189 -3.25 2.85 -12.70
CA MET A 189 -2.11 2.56 -13.56
C MET A 189 -1.29 3.82 -13.84
N LEU A 190 -1.93 4.95 -14.15
CA LEU A 190 -1.25 6.24 -14.32
C LEU A 190 -0.49 6.67 -13.06
N ARG A 191 -1.08 6.48 -11.88
CA ARG A 191 -0.41 6.81 -10.60
C ARG A 191 0.80 5.91 -10.36
N ALA A 192 0.71 4.62 -10.66
CA ALA A 192 1.82 3.69 -10.55
C ALA A 192 2.98 4.09 -11.48
N LEU A 193 2.69 4.29 -12.77
CA LEU A 193 3.68 4.71 -13.75
C LEU A 193 4.34 6.06 -13.37
N ALA A 194 3.57 7.04 -12.91
CA ALA A 194 4.10 8.33 -12.48
C ALA A 194 4.97 8.23 -11.21
N SER A 195 4.63 7.32 -10.28
CA SER A 195 5.42 7.09 -9.07
C SER A 195 6.80 6.49 -9.37
N HIS A 196 6.89 5.67 -10.43
CA HIS A 196 8.14 5.10 -10.89
C HIS A 196 8.95 6.04 -11.79
N ASP A 197 8.27 6.94 -12.52
CA ASP A 197 8.95 7.93 -13.39
C ASP A 197 9.79 8.94 -12.59
N ALA A 198 9.37 9.27 -11.37
CA ALA A 198 10.07 10.20 -10.48
C ALA A 198 11.41 9.67 -9.92
N GLY A 199 11.76 8.40 -10.18
CA GLY A 199 13.00 7.77 -9.73
C GLY A 199 13.81 7.10 -10.84
N GLY A 200 13.47 7.36 -12.11
CA GLY A 200 13.97 6.61 -13.27
C GLY A 200 15.09 7.27 -14.07
N ASP A 201 15.65 8.39 -13.62
CA ASP A 201 16.80 8.99 -14.26
C ASP A 201 18.12 8.52 -13.61
N HIS A 202 18.90 7.81 -14.42
CA HIS A 202 20.34 8.03 -14.56
C HIS A 202 21.35 7.13 -13.81
N TRP A 203 21.23 5.81 -13.84
CA TRP A 203 22.39 4.94 -13.57
C TRP A 203 22.64 3.96 -14.73
N GLY A 204 23.40 4.41 -15.73
CA GLY A 204 23.98 3.50 -16.71
C GLY A 204 24.22 4.00 -18.13
N ASP A 205 24.62 5.25 -18.38
CA ASP A 205 25.25 5.58 -19.67
C ASP A 205 26.32 6.68 -19.57
N LEU A 206 27.42 6.38 -18.87
CA LEU A 206 28.64 7.18 -18.86
C LEU A 206 29.90 6.31 -19.05
N SER A 207 29.90 5.41 -20.04
CA SER A 207 31.15 4.80 -20.49
C SER A 207 31.20 4.49 -21.99
N ALA A 208 30.76 5.44 -22.83
CA ALA A 208 30.97 5.36 -24.27
C ALA A 208 31.25 6.73 -24.91
N ARG A 209 32.18 7.54 -24.36
CA ARG A 209 32.90 8.54 -25.17
C ARG A 209 34.18 9.10 -24.54
N GLN A 210 35.24 8.31 -24.60
CA GLN A 210 36.63 8.77 -24.62
C GLN A 210 37.39 7.67 -25.37
N GLY A 211 38.03 7.85 -26.50
CA GLY A 211 38.34 9.00 -27.32
C GLY A 211 39.35 8.46 -28.31
N GLY A 212 38.89 8.03 -29.49
CA GLY A 212 39.79 7.72 -30.59
C GLY A 212 40.12 9.02 -31.31
N MET A 213 41.39 9.45 -31.28
CA MET A 213 42.06 10.09 -32.42
C MET A 213 43.55 10.33 -32.14
N SER A 214 44.35 9.82 -33.07
CA SER A 214 45.78 9.95 -33.31
C SER A 214 46.49 11.23 -32.83
N GLN A 215 47.74 11.05 -32.40
CA GLN A 215 48.90 11.83 -32.87
C GLN A 215 50.22 11.21 -32.38
N GLY A 216 51.25 11.22 -33.24
CA GLY A 216 52.64 11.27 -32.77
C GLY A 216 53.58 10.14 -33.20
N VAL A 217 53.98 10.14 -34.47
CA VAL A 217 55.28 9.62 -34.92
C VAL A 217 56.41 10.45 -34.28
N TRP A 218 57.39 9.82 -33.65
CA TRP A 218 58.79 10.27 -33.49
C TRP A 218 59.66 9.00 -33.38
N LEU A 219 60.40 8.59 -34.43
CA LEU A 219 61.82 8.89 -34.70
C LEU A 219 62.70 8.57 -33.46
N GLY A 220 63.68 7.66 -33.48
CA GLY A 220 64.61 7.36 -34.55
C GLY A 220 65.80 8.34 -34.49
N ILE A 221 66.74 8.09 -33.57
CA ILE A 221 68.21 8.28 -33.57
C ILE A 221 68.72 7.91 -32.17
#